data_AF-A0A7T6Z7E5-F1
#
_entry.id   AF-A0A7T6Z7E5-F1
#
_cell.length_a   1.000
_cell.length_b   1.000
_cell.length_c   1.000
_cell.angle_alpha   90.00
_cell.angle_beta   90.00
_cell.angle_gamma   90.00
#
_symmetry.space_group_name_H-M   'P 1'
#
loop_
_entity.id
_entity.type
_entity.pdbx_description
1 polymer ?
#
loop_
_entity_poly.entity_id
_entity_poly.type
_entity_poly.pdbx_seq_one_letter_code
_entity_poly.pdbx_strand_id
1 'polypeptide(L)' 'MSNVELSDYDKDILDGYHGAASQIAMRILLRMAEVQGATSLIDITRAHIDGCIYTGKASLHFAETLVQEGGI' A
#
# COMPACT_ATOMS: atom_id res chain seq x y z
N MET A 1 7.10 -11.45 9.74
CA MET A 1 8.09 -11.07 8.72
C MET A 1 7.56 -11.70 7.46
N SER A 2 7.07 -10.87 6.54
CA SER A 2 6.39 -11.33 5.35
C SER A 2 7.39 -12.10 4.50
N ASN A 3 7.09 -13.36 4.18
CA ASN A 3 7.96 -14.21 3.37
C ASN A 3 7.79 -13.94 1.87
N VAL A 4 7.46 -12.68 1.54
CA VAL A 4 7.16 -12.22 0.18
C VAL A 4 8.48 -11.83 -0.48
N GLU A 5 8.73 -12.37 -1.67
CA GLU A 5 9.83 -11.96 -2.52
C GLU A 5 9.57 -10.53 -3.03
N LEU A 6 10.53 -9.64 -2.78
CA LEU A 6 10.46 -8.22 -3.14
C LEU A 6 11.48 -7.91 -4.22
N SER A 7 11.05 -7.22 -5.26
CA SER A 7 11.95 -6.59 -6.23
C SER A 7 12.77 -5.49 -5.56
N ASP A 8 13.81 -5.00 -6.23
CA ASP A 8 14.58 -3.86 -5.70
C ASP A 8 13.72 -2.59 -5.63
N TYR A 9 12.77 -2.43 -6.55
CA TYR A 9 11.81 -1.34 -6.52
C TYR A 9 10.86 -1.43 -5.31
N ASP A 10 10.38 -2.63 -4.97
CA ASP A 10 9.54 -2.82 -3.78
C ASP A 10 10.29 -2.49 -2.49
N LYS A 11 11.57 -2.86 -2.42
CA LYS A 11 12.46 -2.51 -1.29
C LYS A 11 12.66 -1.00 -1.23
N ASP A 12 12.88 -0.34 -2.35
CA ASP A 12 13.03 1.12 -2.39
C ASP A 12 11.77 1.83 -1.87
N ILE A 13 10.58 1.34 -2.22
CA ILE A 13 9.32 1.86 -1.67
C ILE A 13 9.25 1.61 -0.16
N LEU A 14 9.61 0.40 0.29
CA LEU A 14 9.56 0.03 1.71
C LEU A 14 10.57 0.84 2.55
N ASP A 15 11.72 1.18 2.01
CA ASP A 15 12.74 2.01 2.63
C ASP A 15 12.38 3.52 2.58
N GLY A 16 11.33 3.88 1.86
CA GLY A 16 10.75 5.22 1.83
C GLY A 16 11.30 6.15 0.75
N TYR A 17 12.10 5.64 -0.20
CA TYR A 17 12.64 6.42 -1.32
C TYR A 17 11.54 6.96 -2.25
N HIS A 18 10.34 6.36 -2.20
CA HIS A 18 9.17 6.76 -2.98
C HIS A 18 8.12 7.55 -2.16
N GLY A 19 8.52 8.10 -1.02
CA GLY A 19 7.67 8.94 -0.16
C GLY A 19 6.89 8.14 0.89
N ALA A 20 6.45 8.86 1.93
CA ALA A 20 5.84 8.26 3.12
C ALA A 20 4.50 7.57 2.82
N ALA A 21 3.64 8.18 2.00
CA ALA A 21 2.37 7.55 1.59
C ALA A 21 2.58 6.21 0.88
N SER A 22 3.51 6.14 -0.09
CA SER A 22 3.87 4.90 -0.78
C SER A 22 4.43 3.85 0.16
N GLN A 23 5.26 4.27 1.13
CA GLN A 23 5.81 3.39 2.15
C GLN A 23 4.71 2.80 3.06
N ILE A 24 3.72 3.62 3.46
CA ILE A 24 2.54 3.17 4.21
C ILE A 24 1.76 2.14 3.37
N ALA A 25 1.49 2.44 2.11
CA ALA A 25 0.77 1.55 1.20
C ALA A 25 1.49 0.20 1.05
N MET A 26 2.80 0.20 0.85
CA MET A 26 3.60 -1.03 0.75
C MET A 26 3.51 -1.87 2.03
N ARG A 27 3.58 -1.26 3.22
CA ARG A 27 3.39 -1.99 4.48
C ARG A 27 2.00 -2.64 4.57
N ILE A 28 0.96 -1.97 4.09
CA ILE A 28 -0.40 -2.54 4.03
C ILE A 28 -0.44 -3.73 3.06
N LEU A 29 0.16 -3.61 1.87
CA LEU A 29 0.23 -4.70 0.89
C LEU A 29 0.95 -5.93 1.46
N LEU A 30 2.09 -5.75 2.14
CA LEU A 30 2.82 -6.87 2.76
C LEU A 30 2.01 -7.57 3.86
N ARG A 31 1.25 -6.81 4.67
CA ARG A 31 0.33 -7.41 5.65
C ARG A 31 -0.78 -8.18 4.98
N MET A 32 -1.35 -7.66 3.89
CA MET A 32 -2.37 -8.38 3.13
C MET A 32 -1.81 -9.64 2.46
N ALA A 33 -0.58 -9.59 1.96
CA ALA A 33 0.12 -10.74 1.42
C ALA A 33 0.33 -11.82 2.49
N GLU A 34 0.75 -11.45 3.71
CA GLU A 34 0.83 -12.37 4.86
C GLU A 34 -0.52 -13.05 5.14
N VAL A 35 -1.62 -12.28 5.18
CA VAL A 35 -2.98 -12.80 5.43
C VAL A 35 -3.43 -13.76 4.32
N GLN A 36 -3.07 -13.47 3.07
CA GLN A 36 -3.42 -14.31 1.91
C GLN A 36 -2.47 -15.49 1.70
N GLY A 37 -1.35 -15.57 2.43
CA GLY A 37 -0.31 -16.57 2.19
C GLY A 37 0.43 -16.38 0.86
N ALA A 38 0.45 -15.15 0.32
CA ALA A 38 1.16 -14.83 -0.92
C ALA A 38 2.67 -14.81 -0.70
N THR A 39 3.42 -15.29 -1.69
CA THR A 39 4.89 -15.34 -1.67
C THR A 39 5.54 -14.34 -2.62
N SER A 40 4.76 -13.68 -3.48
CA SER A 40 5.24 -12.66 -4.43
C SER A 40 4.15 -11.63 -4.70
N LEU A 41 4.57 -10.45 -5.15
CA LEU A 41 3.68 -9.42 -5.69
C LEU A 41 3.69 -9.50 -7.22
N ILE A 42 2.59 -9.09 -7.85
CA ILE A 42 2.46 -9.02 -9.30
C ILE A 42 2.33 -7.56 -9.70
N ASP A 43 3.22 -7.10 -10.56
CA ASP A 43 3.15 -5.75 -11.12
C ASP A 43 1.91 -5.57 -11.99
N ILE A 44 1.18 -4.48 -11.75
CA ILE A 44 0.05 -4.05 -12.59
C ILE A 44 0.33 -2.67 -13.15
N THR A 45 -0.11 -2.45 -14.38
CA THR A 45 0.03 -1.14 -15.04
C THR A 45 -1.21 -0.26 -14.86
N ARG A 46 -2.34 -0.86 -14.46
CA ARG A 46 -3.63 -0.18 -14.28
C ARG A 46 -4.45 -0.86 -13.20
N ALA A 47 -5.15 -0.06 -12.39
CA ALA A 47 -6.17 -0.50 -11.46
C ALA A 47 -7.46 0.30 -11.71
N HIS A 48 -8.61 -0.36 -11.55
CA HIS A 48 -9.90 0.32 -11.46
C HIS A 48 -10.33 0.29 -10.00
N ILE A 49 -10.48 1.47 -9.40
CA ILE A 49 -10.95 1.60 -8.02
C ILE A 49 -12.44 1.93 -8.10
N ASP A 50 -13.27 0.98 -7.68
CA ASP A 50 -14.70 1.17 -7.48
C ASP A 50 -15.01 1.28 -5.98
N GLY A 51 -16.16 1.84 -5.63
CA GLY A 51 -16.61 1.91 -4.23
C GLY A 51 -15.89 2.97 -3.39
N CYS A 52 -15.47 4.09 -3.99
CA CYS A 52 -15.04 5.27 -3.25
C CYS A 52 -16.24 5.92 -2.53
N ILE A 53 -16.59 5.38 -1.36
CA ILE A 53 -17.72 5.83 -0.55
C ILE A 53 -17.25 6.24 0.85
N TYR A 54 -17.88 7.28 1.40
CA TYR A 54 -17.65 7.68 2.77
C TYR A 54 -18.29 6.66 3.71
N THR A 55 -17.46 5.90 4.43
CA THR A 55 -17.88 4.87 5.39
C THR A 55 -17.57 5.29 6.83
N GLY A 56 -17.76 6.59 7.11
CA GLY A 56 -17.58 7.15 8.45
C GLY A 56 -16.18 7.69 8.73
N LYS A 57 -16.01 8.30 9.91
CA LYS A 57 -14.81 9.05 10.30
C LYS A 57 -13.51 8.26 10.19
N ALA A 58 -13.53 6.96 10.47
CA ALA A 58 -12.35 6.11 10.37
C ALA A 58 -11.83 6.00 8.92
N SER A 59 -12.75 5.77 7.97
CA SER A 59 -12.41 5.71 6.53
C SER A 59 -11.87 7.03 6.00
N LEU A 60 -12.46 8.14 6.46
CA LEU A 60 -12.01 9.48 6.10
C LEU A 60 -10.62 9.76 6.67
N HIS A 61 -10.38 9.43 7.94
CA HIS A 61 -9.07 9.63 8.56
C HIS A 61 -7.96 8.85 7.85
N PHE A 62 -8.24 7.62 7.40
CA PHE A 62 -7.30 6.85 6.57
C PHE A 62 -6.94 7.59 5.28
N ALA A 63 -7.93 8.09 4.55
CA ALA A 63 -7.70 8.83 3.30
C ALA A 63 -6.97 10.16 3.55
N GLU A 64 -7.37 10.92 4.56
CA GLU A 64 -6.72 12.18 4.94
C GLU A 64 -5.26 11.97 5.36
N THR A 65 -4.98 10.90 6.10
CA THR A 65 -3.60 10.55 6.50
C THR A 65 -2.73 10.28 5.27
N LEU A 66 -3.22 9.50 4.31
CA LEU A 66 -2.46 9.25 3.08
C LEU A 66 -2.19 10.53 2.29
N VAL A 67 -3.16 11.44 2.20
CA VAL A 67 -2.97 12.75 1.55
C VAL A 67 -1.95 13.61 2.31
N GLN A 68 -1.99 13.64 3.64
CA GLN A 68 -1.02 14.37 4.47
C GLN A 68 0.42 13.87 4.27
N GLU A 69 0.58 12.57 4.06
CA GLU A 69 1.87 11.92 3.81
C GLU A 69 2.31 11.98 2.32
N GLY A 70 1.60 12.77 1.49
CA GLY A 70 1.96 13.03 0.09
C GLY A 70 1.36 12.06 -0.94
N GLY A 71 0.34 11.30 -0.56
CA GLY A 71 -0.43 10.46 -1.50
C GLY A 71 -1.25 11.30 -2.46
N ILE A 72 -1.26 10.91 -3.74
CA ILE A 72 -1.98 11.57 -4.85
C ILE A 72 -3.00 10.65 -5.49
#